data_AF-A0A6L7TTE1-F1
#
_entry.id   AF-A0A6L7TTE1-F1
#
_cell.length_a   1.000
_cell.length_b   1.000
_cell.length_c   1.000
_cell.angle_alpha   90.00
_cell.angle_beta   90.00
_cell.angle_gamma   90.00
#
_symmetry.space_group_name_H-M   'P 1'
#
loop_
_entity.id
_entity.type
_entity.pdbx_description
1 polymer ?
#
loop_
_entity_poly.entity_id
_entity_poly.type
_entity_poly.pdbx_seq_one_letter_code
_entity_poly.pdbx_strand_id
1 'polypeptide(L)'
;MPRRFVFLQPYKLTSREFHPDPTVIRVGDALVGGDNRVIMADPCSVEDEEQMVSTAKVVKAAGAQGLLIEVHPNPDVAKCDGPQSLTFQNFDLLMDQVKALNSVRGMPVPA
;
A
#
# COMPACT_ATOMS: atom_id res chain seq x y z
N MET A 1 -33.19 26.02 -19.78
CA MET A 1 -32.36 24.85 -19.41
C MET A 1 -33.02 24.14 -18.22
N PRO A 2 -33.34 22.84 -18.29
CA PRO A 2 -33.91 22.16 -17.13
C PRO A 2 -32.81 21.88 -16.09
N ARG A 3 -33.07 22.23 -14.83
CA ARG A 3 -32.20 21.91 -13.69
C ARG A 3 -32.34 20.42 -13.36
N ARG A 4 -31.24 19.67 -13.40
CA ARG A 4 -31.21 18.24 -13.09
C ARG A 4 -31.28 18.07 -11.57
N PHE A 5 -32.43 17.64 -11.05
CA PHE A 5 -32.58 17.25 -9.64
C PHE A 5 -32.05 15.82 -9.49
N VAL A 6 -30.90 15.66 -8.82
CA VAL A 6 -30.37 14.35 -8.46
C VAL A 6 -30.85 14.04 -7.05
N PHE A 7 -31.80 13.11 -6.94
CA PHE A 7 -32.43 12.73 -5.66
C PHE A 7 -31.62 11.67 -4.89
N LEU A 8 -30.69 10.98 -5.56
CA LEU A 8 -29.78 10.01 -4.94
C LEU A 8 -28.40 10.65 -4.75
N GLN A 9 -27.78 10.42 -3.61
CA GLN A 9 -26.42 10.86 -3.37
C GLN A 9 -25.47 10.27 -4.45
N PRO A 10 -24.51 11.06 -4.98
CA PRO A 10 -23.63 10.61 -6.07
C PRO A 10 -22.69 9.46 -5.68
N TYR A 11 -22.64 9.09 -4.39
CA TYR A 11 -21.80 8.06 -3.79
C TYR A 11 -22.60 6.83 -3.31
N LYS A 12 -23.71 6.49 -3.97
CA LYS A 12 -24.61 5.39 -3.56
C LYS A 12 -23.87 4.07 -3.29
N LEU A 13 -22.93 3.66 -4.13
CA LEU A 13 -22.21 2.38 -4.02
C LEU A 13 -21.21 2.33 -2.85
N THR A 14 -20.81 3.46 -2.30
CA THR A 14 -19.89 3.53 -1.14
C THR A 14 -20.61 4.00 0.13
N SER A 15 -21.91 4.29 0.04
CA SER A 15 -22.72 4.77 1.16
C SER A 15 -23.12 3.64 2.10
N ARG A 16 -23.04 3.89 3.41
CA ARG A 16 -23.58 2.98 4.43
C ARG A 16 -25.11 2.85 4.39
N GLU A 17 -25.80 3.81 3.78
CA GLU A 17 -27.26 3.72 3.56
C GLU A 17 -27.62 2.59 2.58
N PHE A 18 -26.76 2.35 1.58
CA PHE A 18 -26.98 1.30 0.57
C PHE A 18 -26.18 0.03 0.87
N HIS A 19 -25.05 0.15 1.56
CA HIS A 19 -24.19 -0.95 2.03
C HIS A 19 -23.94 -0.81 3.55
N PRO A 20 -24.89 -1.25 4.38
CA PRO A 20 -24.80 -1.06 5.84
C PRO A 20 -23.66 -1.85 6.47
N ASP A 21 -23.36 -3.02 5.90
CA ASP A 21 -22.28 -3.90 6.36
C ASP A 21 -20.90 -3.39 5.92
N PRO A 22 -19.88 -3.53 6.79
CA PRO A 22 -18.52 -3.12 6.44
C PRO A 22 -17.94 -4.03 5.35
N THR A 23 -17.37 -3.41 4.31
CA THR A 23 -16.57 -4.12 3.32
C THR A 23 -15.25 -4.58 3.95
N VAL A 24 -14.94 -5.87 3.83
CA VAL A 24 -13.66 -6.44 4.25
C VAL A 24 -12.96 -7.02 3.02
N ILE A 25 -11.74 -6.53 2.75
CA ILE A 25 -10.92 -6.96 1.61
C ILE A 25 -9.77 -7.81 2.15
N ARG A 26 -9.61 -9.01 1.61
CA ARG A 26 -8.46 -9.88 1.92
C ARG A 26 -7.29 -9.57 0.99
N VAL A 27 -6.12 -9.28 1.56
CA VAL A 27 -4.86 -9.07 0.85
C VAL A 27 -3.82 -9.99 1.47
N GLY A 28 -3.54 -11.13 0.82
CA GLY A 28 -2.74 -12.19 1.43
C GLY A 28 -3.37 -12.66 2.75
N ASP A 29 -2.60 -12.58 3.83
CA ASP A 29 -3.03 -12.93 5.18
C ASP A 29 -3.74 -11.78 5.92
N ALA A 30 -3.73 -10.55 5.37
CA ALA A 30 -4.36 -9.39 5.98
C ALA A 30 -5.84 -9.22 5.59
N LEU A 31 -6.64 -8.74 6.54
CA LEU A 31 -8.03 -8.33 6.33
C LEU A 31 -8.14 -6.82 6.52
N VAL A 32 -8.44 -6.09 5.45
CA VAL A 32 -8.58 -4.62 5.44
C VAL A 32 -10.05 -4.26 5.55
N GLY A 33 -10.43 -3.46 6.55
CA GLY A 33 -11.81 -3.01 6.79
C GLY A 33 -12.52 -3.74 7.94
N GLY A 34 -13.71 -3.26 8.30
CA GLY A 34 -14.43 -3.71 9.50
C GLY A 34 -13.68 -3.35 10.79
N ASP A 35 -13.59 -4.31 11.71
CA ASP A 35 -12.87 -4.14 13.00
C ASP A 35 -11.40 -4.56 12.94
N ASN A 36 -10.89 -4.92 11.75
CA ASN A 36 -9.52 -5.38 11.58
C ASN A 36 -8.53 -4.20 11.59
N ARG A 37 -7.36 -4.42 12.19
CA ARG A 37 -6.25 -3.45 12.19
C ARG A 37 -5.15 -3.92 11.26
N VAL A 38 -4.81 -3.07 10.29
CA VAL A 38 -3.72 -3.28 9.33
C VAL A 38 -2.75 -2.12 9.46
N ILE A 39 -1.47 -2.44 9.60
CA ILE A 39 -0.39 -1.47 9.63
C ILE A 39 0.36 -1.60 8.30
N MET A 40 0.52 -0.46 7.63
CA MET A 40 1.37 -0.30 6.46
C MET A 40 2.41 0.76 6.80
N ALA A 41 3.64 0.59 6.30
CA ALA A 41 4.74 1.49 6.57
C ALA A 41 5.68 1.60 5.37
N ASP A 42 6.44 2.68 5.33
CA ASP A 42 7.38 3.02 4.28
C ASP A 42 8.45 3.96 4.84
N PRO A 43 9.63 4.05 4.19
CA PRO A 43 10.59 5.07 4.55
C PRO A 43 10.10 6.44 4.07
N CYS A 44 10.54 7.50 4.76
CA CYS A 44 10.17 8.87 4.38
C CYS A 44 10.59 9.25 2.95
N SER A 45 11.67 8.64 2.44
CA SER A 45 12.16 8.74 1.06
C SER A 45 12.75 7.41 0.63
N VAL A 46 12.50 7.01 -0.61
CA VAL A 46 13.20 5.87 -1.23
C VAL A 46 14.52 6.37 -1.83
N GLU A 47 15.63 5.86 -1.31
CA GLU A 47 16.97 6.28 -1.70
C GLU A 47 17.64 5.23 -2.59
N ASP A 48 17.46 3.95 -2.26
CA ASP A 48 17.97 2.83 -3.04
C ASP A 48 17.20 1.52 -2.75
N GLU A 49 17.54 0.47 -3.50
CA GLU A 49 16.93 -0.86 -3.38
C GLU A 49 17.24 -1.54 -2.04
N GLU A 50 18.46 -1.36 -1.51
CA GLU A 50 18.91 -2.00 -0.27
C GLU A 50 18.17 -1.44 0.95
N GLN A 51 17.99 -0.12 0.99
CA GLN A 51 17.19 0.60 1.97
C GLN A 51 15.76 0.08 1.96
N MET A 52 15.14 -0.10 0.79
CA MET A 52 13.77 -0.58 0.71
C MET A 52 13.64 -2.04 1.20
N VAL A 53 14.59 -2.90 0.87
CA VAL A 53 14.63 -4.30 1.33
C VAL A 53 14.87 -4.39 2.83
N SER A 54 15.75 -3.53 3.37
CA SER A 54 15.96 -3.43 4.82
C SER A 54 14.69 -2.95 5.54
N THR A 55 13.99 -1.97 4.96
CA THR A 55 12.71 -1.48 5.47
C THR A 55 11.67 -2.59 5.46
N ALA A 56 11.56 -3.35 4.36
CA ALA A 56 10.67 -4.50 4.25
C ALA A 56 10.91 -5.54 5.36
N LYS A 57 12.18 -5.82 5.69
CA LYS A 57 12.54 -6.73 6.80
C LYS A 57 12.08 -6.18 8.15
N VAL A 58 12.37 -4.91 8.45
CA VAL A 58 12.03 -4.27 9.73
C VAL A 58 10.53 -4.17 9.91
N VAL A 59 9.81 -3.69 8.89
CA VAL A 59 8.35 -3.56 8.88
C VAL A 59 7.69 -4.91 9.11
N LYS A 60 8.15 -5.95 8.40
CA LYS A 60 7.67 -7.32 8.58
C LYS A 60 7.95 -7.85 9.98
N ALA A 61 9.17 -7.66 10.50
CA ALA A 61 9.52 -8.10 11.84
C ALA A 61 8.64 -7.41 12.89
N ALA A 62 8.37 -6.11 12.73
CA ALA A 62 7.52 -5.32 13.61
C ALA A 62 6.03 -5.72 13.56
N GLY A 63 5.64 -6.63 12.66
CA GLY A 63 4.29 -7.18 12.57
C GLY A 63 3.34 -6.38 11.65
N ALA A 64 3.86 -5.42 10.90
CA ALA A 64 3.09 -4.74 9.86
C ALA A 64 2.86 -5.66 8.66
N GLN A 65 1.76 -5.43 7.94
CA GLN A 65 1.25 -6.33 6.91
C GLN A 65 1.43 -5.81 5.49
N GLY A 66 1.91 -4.57 5.31
CA GLY A 66 2.15 -4.00 3.99
C GLY A 66 3.23 -2.92 3.97
N LEU A 67 3.74 -2.68 2.77
CA LEU A 67 4.63 -1.56 2.46
C LEU A 67 3.90 -0.58 1.53
N LEU A 68 4.14 0.71 1.71
CA LEU A 68 3.73 1.74 0.74
C LEU A 68 4.93 2.03 -0.17
N ILE A 69 4.71 1.98 -1.49
CA ILE A 69 5.76 2.16 -2.49
C ILE A 69 5.16 2.98 -3.63
N GLU A 70 5.78 4.12 -3.93
CA GLU A 70 5.41 4.96 -5.07
C GLU A 70 6.12 4.47 -6.34
N VAL A 71 5.38 4.43 -7.45
CA VAL A 71 5.90 3.94 -8.73
C VAL A 71 5.46 4.86 -9.86
N HIS A 72 6.42 5.36 -10.64
CA HIS A 72 6.18 6.20 -11.80
C HIS A 72 7.11 5.83 -12.96
N PRO A 73 6.62 5.66 -14.20
CA PRO A 73 7.44 5.26 -15.34
C PRO A 73 8.54 6.26 -15.70
N ASN A 74 8.34 7.53 -15.35
CA ASN A 74 9.30 8.61 -15.55
C ASN A 74 9.28 9.54 -14.33
N PRO A 75 10.06 9.26 -13.27
CA PRO A 75 10.04 10.01 -12.02
C PRO A 75 10.22 11.53 -12.18
N ASP A 76 10.99 11.97 -13.20
CA ASP A 76 11.28 13.40 -13.45
C ASP A 76 10.04 14.24 -13.79
N VAL A 77 8.97 13.61 -14.27
CA VAL A 77 7.71 14.29 -14.64
C VAL A 77 6.56 13.95 -13.69
N ALA A 78 6.83 13.25 -12.60
CA ALA A 78 5.82 12.92 -11.60
C ALA A 78 5.28 14.21 -10.97
N LYS A 79 3.95 14.30 -10.85
CA LYS A 79 3.29 15.48 -10.27
C LYS A 79 3.41 15.54 -8.74
N CYS A 80 3.67 14.40 -8.11
CA CYS A 80 3.82 14.20 -6.68
C CYS A 80 4.94 13.17 -6.48
N ASP A 81 5.83 13.41 -5.52
CA ASP A 81 6.82 12.45 -5.00
C ASP A 81 7.74 11.78 -6.04
N GLY A 82 8.11 12.53 -7.09
CA GLY A 82 9.01 12.06 -8.14
C GLY A 82 10.33 11.48 -7.64
N PRO A 83 11.11 12.20 -6.81
CA PRO A 83 12.39 11.68 -6.30
C PRO A 83 12.30 10.36 -5.51
N GLN A 84 11.12 10.01 -4.98
CA GLN A 84 10.88 8.79 -4.21
C GLN A 84 10.19 7.70 -5.01
N SER A 85 9.76 8.00 -6.24
CA SER A 85 9.05 7.07 -7.12
C SER A 85 10.01 6.11 -7.80
N LEU A 86 9.75 4.81 -7.68
CA LEU A 86 10.46 3.80 -8.44
C LEU A 86 10.02 3.78 -9.91
N THR A 87 10.94 3.45 -10.80
CA THR A 87 10.57 3.01 -12.15
C THR A 87 9.94 1.61 -12.09
N PHE A 88 9.27 1.18 -13.15
CA PHE A 88 8.71 -0.17 -13.21
C PHE A 88 9.80 -1.25 -13.06
N GLN A 89 10.97 -1.04 -13.67
CA GLN A 89 12.09 -1.96 -13.58
C GLN A 89 12.60 -2.10 -12.13
N ASN A 90 12.78 -0.98 -11.42
CA ASN A 90 13.25 -1.01 -10.04
C ASN A 90 12.20 -1.61 -9.10
N PHE A 91 10.91 -1.38 -9.39
CA PHE A 91 9.83 -2.02 -8.66
C PHE A 91 9.83 -3.55 -8.83
N ASP A 92 10.05 -4.05 -10.06
CA ASP A 92 10.12 -5.49 -10.31
C ASP A 92 11.29 -6.14 -9.55
N LEU A 93 12.47 -5.51 -9.58
CA LEU A 93 13.66 -5.96 -8.83
C LEU A 93 13.38 -6.03 -7.32
N LEU A 94 12.81 -4.95 -6.77
CA LEU A 94 12.40 -4.89 -5.37
C LEU A 94 11.42 -6.02 -5.03
N MET A 95 10.40 -6.24 -5.87
CA MET A 95 9.38 -7.26 -5.62
C MET A 95 9.98 -8.67 -5.60
N ASP A 96 10.98 -8.96 -6.42
CA ASP A 96 11.69 -10.24 -6.39
C ASP A 96 12.47 -10.42 -5.09
N GLN A 97 13.12 -9.37 -4.59
CA GLN A 97 13.79 -9.42 -3.29
C GLN A 97 12.80 -9.57 -2.11
N VAL A 98 11.68 -8.84 -2.12
CA VAL A 98 10.64 -8.93 -1.08
C VAL A 98 9.98 -10.31 -1.06
N LYS A 99 9.74 -10.93 -2.22
CA LYS A 99 9.24 -12.31 -2.29
C LYS A 99 10.20 -13.30 -1.64
N ALA A 100 11.51 -13.12 -1.82
CA ALA A 100 12.51 -13.96 -1.16
C ALA A 100 12.47 -13.82 0.38
N LEU A 101 12.07 -12.65 0.92
CA LEU A 101 11.87 -12.47 2.37
C LEU A 101 10.67 -13.26 2.92
N ASN A 102 9.68 -13.56 2.09
CA ASN A 102 8.51 -14.35 2.51
C ASN A 102 8.79 -15.82 2.75
N SER A 103 9.91 -16.33 2.24
CA SER A 103 10.41 -17.67 2.54
C SER A 103 10.97 -17.81 3.97
N VAL A 104 11.22 -16.70 4.68
CA VAL A 104 11.83 -16.69 6.02
C VAL A 104 10.76 -16.29 7.06
N ARG A 105 10.28 -17.25 7.87
CA ARG A 105 9.42 -16.96 9.03
C ARG A 105 10.29 -16.65 10.26
N GLY A 106 9.85 -15.70 11.08
CA GLY A 106 10.39 -15.45 12.42
C GLY A 106 11.61 -14.54 12.48
N MET A 107 11.65 -13.45 11.70
CA MET A 107 12.73 -12.47 11.82
C MET A 107 12.61 -11.69 13.14
N PRO A 108 13.68 -11.61 13.95
CA PRO A 108 13.69 -10.78 15.15
C PRO A 108 13.55 -9.30 14.77
N VAL A 109 12.75 -8.57 15.54
CA VAL A 109 12.69 -7.10 15.43
C VAL A 109 14.03 -6.55 15.93
N PRO A 110 14.81 -5.83 15.12
CA PRO A 110 15.97 -5.13 15.63
C PRO A 110 15.51 -4.10 16.67
N ALA A 111 16.20 -4.09 17.82
CA ALA A 111 15.89 -3.24 18.97
C ALA A 111 16.14 -1.75 18.70
#